data_AF-T1C2K2-F1
#
_entry.id   AF-T1C2K2-F1
#
_cell.length_a   1.000
_cell.length_b   1.000
_cell.length_c   1.000
_cell.angle_alpha   90.00
_cell.angle_beta   90.00
_cell.angle_gamma   90.00
#
_symmetry.space_group_name_H-M   'P 1'
#
loop_
_entity.id
_entity.type
_entity.pdbx_description
1 polymer ?
#
loop_
_entity_poly.entity_id
_entity_poly.type
_entity_poly.pdbx_seq_one_letter_code
_entity_poly.pdbx_strand_id
1 'polypeptide(L)'
;MNTLRFLAVDAVEQAKSGHPGLPLGAAPMAYTLWDRFLKHNPKNPHWWDRDRFVLSAGHGSALLYALLHTTGYDLPLEELKRFRQVGKPDPGPPGRW
;
A
#
# COMPACT_ATOMS: atom_id res chain seq x y z
N MET A 1 5.02 -1.14 12.48
CA MET A 1 4.11 0.00 12.82
C MET A 1 4.64 1.37 12.37
N ASN A 2 5.83 1.82 12.78
CA ASN A 2 6.34 3.15 12.40
C ASN A 2 6.68 3.26 10.90
N THR A 3 7.20 2.20 10.27
CA THR A 3 7.48 2.15 8.82
C THR A 3 6.23 2.43 7.97
N LEU A 4 5.07 1.92 8.38
CA LEU A 4 3.81 2.11 7.66
C LEU A 4 3.32 3.57 7.73
N ARG A 5 3.54 4.22 8.89
CA ARG A 5 3.21 5.64 9.09
C ARG A 5 4.10 6.52 8.24
N PHE A 6 5.42 6.30 8.26
CA PHE A 6 6.36 7.08 7.45
C PHE A 6 6.10 6.90 5.95
N LEU A 7 5.93 5.66 5.47
CA LEU A 7 5.64 5.40 4.05
C LEU A 7 4.32 6.03 3.60
N ALA A 8 3.28 5.99 4.43
CA ALA A 8 1.99 6.57 4.05
C ALA A 8 1.99 8.10 4.11
N VAL A 9 2.73 8.70 5.06
CA VAL A 9 2.93 10.16 5.12
C VAL A 9 3.76 10.62 3.93
N ASP A 10 4.90 9.96 3.66
CA ASP A 10 5.78 10.29 2.53
C ASP A 10 5.04 10.19 1.19
N ALA A 11 4.20 9.16 1.01
CA ALA A 11 3.40 9.00 -0.21
C ALA A 11 2.32 10.09 -0.37
N VAL A 12 1.70 10.55 0.73
CA VAL A 12 0.70 11.64 0.71
C VAL A 12 1.36 12.99 0.47
N GLU A 13 2.50 13.26 1.13
CA GLU A 13 3.32 14.46 0.94
C GLU A 13 3.84 14.54 -0.50
N GLN A 14 4.36 13.43 -1.04
CA GLN A 14 4.90 13.36 -2.39
C GLN A 14 3.82 13.51 -3.47
N ALA A 15 2.59 13.05 -3.20
CA ALA A 15 1.45 13.25 -4.09
C ALA A 15 0.86 14.67 -4.04
N LYS A 16 1.28 15.52 -3.08
CA LYS A 16 0.70 16.86 -2.79
C LYS A 16 -0.83 16.85 -2.71
N SER A 17 -1.42 15.70 -2.41
CA SER A 17 -2.85 15.43 -2.53
C SER A 17 -3.24 14.25 -1.66
N GLY A 18 -3.85 14.53 -0.50
CA GLY A 18 -4.34 13.55 0.45
C GLY A 18 -4.45 14.13 1.86
N HIS A 19 -5.32 13.55 2.70
CA HIS A 19 -5.41 13.93 4.11
C HIS A 19 -4.48 13.03 4.95
N PRO A 20 -3.39 13.55 5.55
CA PRO A 20 -2.42 12.75 6.30
C PRO A 20 -2.99 12.16 7.61
N GLY A 21 -4.13 12.67 8.10
CA GLY A 21 -4.75 12.22 9.35
C GLY A 21 -5.24 10.77 9.32
N LEU A 22 -5.79 10.30 8.19
CA LEU A 22 -6.38 8.96 8.10
C LEU A 22 -5.31 7.85 8.04
N PRO A 23 -4.22 7.96 7.25
CA PRO A 23 -3.14 6.98 7.27
C PRO A 23 -2.42 6.89 8.61
N LEU A 24 -2.23 8.00 9.33
CA LEU A 24 -1.58 8.02 10.64
C LEU A 24 -2.38 7.30 11.74
N GLY A 25 -3.71 7.50 11.73
CA GLY A 25 -4.63 6.88 12.69
C GLY A 25 -4.99 5.43 12.35
N ALA A 26 -5.13 5.10 11.07
CA ALA A 26 -5.51 3.76 10.62
C ALA A 26 -4.34 2.78 10.49
N ALA A 27 -3.08 3.26 10.43
CA ALA A 27 -1.90 2.40 10.28
C ALA A 27 -1.77 1.29 11.34
N PRO A 28 -1.98 1.53 12.65
CA PRO A 28 -1.89 0.46 13.66
C PRO A 28 -2.99 -0.59 13.48
N MET A 29 -4.21 -0.16 13.17
CA MET A 29 -5.36 -1.03 12.94
C MET A 29 -5.13 -1.89 11.68
N ALA A 30 -4.71 -1.26 10.59
CA ALA A 30 -4.49 -1.96 9.32
C ALA A 30 -3.30 -2.93 9.40
N TYR A 31 -2.21 -2.53 10.07
CA TYR A 31 -1.07 -3.42 10.34
C TYR A 31 -1.51 -4.62 11.19
N THR A 32 -2.25 -4.40 12.27
CA THR A 32 -2.70 -5.50 13.15
C THR A 32 -3.61 -6.46 12.41
N LEU A 33 -4.52 -5.95 11.57
CA LEU A 33 -5.39 -6.79 10.75
C LEU A 33 -4.57 -7.64 9.77
N TRP A 34 -3.66 -7.04 9.01
CA TRP A 34 -2.85 -7.73 8.00
C TRP A 34 -1.84 -8.72 8.60
N ASP A 35 -1.18 -8.35 9.71
CA ASP A 35 -0.14 -9.14 10.35
C ASP A 35 -0.70 -10.32 11.16
N ARG A 36 -1.84 -10.13 11.84
CA ARG A 36 -2.34 -11.10 12.84
C ARG A 36 -3.57 -11.89 12.43
N PHE A 37 -4.39 -11.36 11.52
CA PHE A 37 -5.71 -11.92 11.24
C PHE A 37 -5.89 -12.30 9.78
N LEU A 38 -5.29 -11.54 8.86
CA LEU A 38 -5.50 -11.73 7.44
C LEU A 38 -4.75 -12.97 6.95
N LYS A 39 -5.50 -13.94 6.41
CA LYS A 39 -4.94 -15.08 5.71
C LYS A 39 -4.60 -14.68 4.28
N HIS A 40 -3.36 -14.27 4.05
CA HIS A 40 -2.91 -13.85 2.74
C HIS A 40 -1.52 -14.40 2.40
N ASN A 41 -1.20 -14.47 1.10
CA ASN A 41 0.10 -14.91 0.63
C ASN A 41 0.67 -13.88 -0.36
N PRO A 42 1.67 -13.07 0.05
CA PRO A 42 2.31 -12.09 -0.81
C PRO A 42 2.95 -12.69 -2.07
N LYS A 43 3.45 -13.92 -1.99
CA LYS A 43 4.04 -14.66 -3.12
C LYS A 43 3.01 -15.29 -4.05
N ASN A 44 1.76 -15.42 -3.59
CA ASN A 44 0.65 -15.92 -4.40
C ASN A 44 -0.62 -15.07 -4.16
N PRO A 45 -0.69 -13.86 -4.74
CA PRO A 45 -1.84 -12.98 -4.62
C PRO A 45 -3.12 -13.60 -5.18
N HIS A 46 -3.02 -14.61 -6.06
CA HIS A 46 -4.15 -15.30 -6.66
C HIS A 46 -4.60 -16.55 -5.89
N TRP A 47 -4.00 -16.83 -4.73
CA TRP A 47 -4.40 -17.93 -3.88
C TRP A 47 -5.91 -17.90 -3.62
N TRP A 48 -6.57 -19.02 -3.92
CA TRP A 48 -8.02 -19.14 -3.94
C TRP A 48 -8.67 -18.95 -2.56
N ASP A 49 -8.00 -19.42 -1.49
CA ASP A 49 -8.50 -19.42 -0.10
C ASP A 49 -7.91 -18.26 0.73
N ARG A 50 -7.54 -17.17 0.04
CA ARG A 50 -7.06 -15.95 0.69
C ARG A 50 -8.24 -15.12 1.19
N ASP A 51 -8.03 -14.44 2.30
CA ASP A 51 -8.92 -13.39 2.76
C ASP A 51 -8.90 -12.20 1.80
N ARG A 52 -10.07 -11.59 1.60
CA ARG A 52 -10.24 -10.45 0.70
C ARG A 52 -10.32 -9.18 1.52
N PHE A 53 -9.28 -8.36 1.44
CA PHE A 53 -9.26 -7.04 2.03
C PHE A 53 -9.78 -5.99 1.03
N VAL A 54 -10.80 -5.20 1.42
CA VAL A 54 -11.35 -4.11 0.61
C VAL A 54 -11.28 -2.81 1.39
N LEU A 55 -10.50 -1.85 0.91
CA LEU A 55 -10.42 -0.51 1.48
C LEU A 55 -11.49 0.39 0.83
N SER A 56 -12.65 0.51 1.48
CA SER A 56 -13.77 1.34 0.98
C SER A 56 -13.40 2.83 0.87
N ALA A 57 -12.56 3.32 1.78
CA ALA A 57 -12.04 4.68 1.73
C ALA A 57 -10.93 4.82 0.66
N GLY A 58 -11.31 4.95 -0.62
CA GLY A 58 -10.37 5.03 -1.74
C GLY A 58 -9.36 6.18 -1.66
N HIS A 59 -9.65 7.21 -0.86
CA HIS A 59 -8.71 8.29 -0.52
C HIS A 59 -7.52 7.82 0.32
N GLY A 60 -7.65 6.71 1.04
CA GLY A 60 -6.60 6.06 1.81
C GLY A 60 -5.77 5.06 1.02
N SER A 61 -5.84 5.07 -0.32
CA SER A 61 -5.12 4.10 -1.17
C SER A 61 -3.61 4.06 -0.90
N ALA A 62 -2.98 5.19 -0.54
CA ALA A 62 -1.58 5.22 -0.11
C ALA A 62 -1.26 4.25 1.04
N LEU A 63 -2.20 4.09 1.99
CA LEU A 63 -2.06 3.12 3.09
C LEU A 63 -2.08 1.67 2.58
N LEU A 64 -2.93 1.37 1.60
CA LEU A 64 -2.99 0.04 0.99
C LEU A 64 -1.69 -0.30 0.24
N TYR A 65 -1.14 0.65 -0.53
CA TYR A 65 0.16 0.46 -1.18
C TYR A 65 1.28 0.24 -0.14
N ALA A 66 1.28 0.99 0.97
CA ALA A 66 2.25 0.80 2.03
C ALA A 66 2.15 -0.60 2.69
N LEU A 67 0.93 -1.12 2.88
CA LEU A 67 0.69 -2.49 3.39
C LEU A 67 1.18 -3.55 2.41
N LEU A 68 0.85 -3.43 1.12
CA LEU A 68 1.30 -4.36 0.09
C LEU A 68 2.83 -4.45 0.04
N HIS A 69 3.50 -3.29 -0.01
CA HIS A 69 4.96 -3.24 -0.02
C HIS A 69 5.58 -3.87 1.24
N THR A 70 5.10 -3.48 2.43
CA THR A 70 5.70 -3.94 3.70
C THR A 70 5.41 -5.41 4.00
N THR A 71 4.33 -5.97 3.46
CA THR A 71 4.03 -7.40 3.60
C THR A 71 4.67 -8.26 2.50
N GLY A 72 5.42 -7.66 1.57
CA GLY A 72 6.24 -8.39 0.60
C GLY A 72 5.51 -8.78 -0.68
N TYR A 73 4.45 -8.06 -1.04
CA TYR A 73 3.90 -8.14 -2.40
C TYR A 73 4.90 -7.55 -3.39
N ASP A 74 4.71 -7.89 -4.67
CA ASP A 74 5.50 -7.37 -5.79
C ASP A 74 5.12 -5.91 -6.10
N LEU A 75 5.36 -5.04 -5.12
CA LEU A 75 5.13 -3.61 -5.18
C LEU A 75 6.38 -2.91 -4.65
N PRO A 76 7.32 -2.52 -5.52
CA PRO A 76 8.56 -1.87 -5.09
C PRO A 76 8.30 -0.46 -4.53
N LEU A 77 9.24 0.03 -3.72
CA LEU A 77 9.14 1.36 -3.09
C LEU A 77 9.02 2.50 -4.13
N GLU A 78 9.57 2.30 -5.34
CA GLU A 78 9.49 3.29 -6.43
C GLU A 78 8.06 3.49 -6.95
N GLU A 79 7.22 2.45 -6.93
CA GLU A 79 5.79 2.55 -7.25
C GLU A 79 5.04 3.38 -6.20
N LEU A 80 5.38 3.19 -4.92
CA LEU A 80 4.85 3.99 -3.81
C LEU A 80 5.17 5.49 -3.96
N LYS A 81 6.39 5.83 -4.37
CA LYS A 81 6.82 7.22 -4.62
C LYS A 81 6.13 7.86 -5.84
N ARG A 82 5.64 7.03 -6.76
CA ARG A 82 4.91 7.44 -7.97
C ARG A 82 3.40 7.49 -7.77
N PHE A 83 2.92 7.23 -6.56
CA PHE A 83 1.50 7.28 -6.24
C PHE A 83 0.84 8.59 -6.74
N ARG A 84 -0.20 8.45 -7.57
CA ARG A 84 -0.93 9.54 -8.26
C ARG A 84 -0.12 10.39 -9.27
N GLN A 85 1.06 9.96 -9.68
CA GLN A 85 1.79 10.57 -10.81
C GLN A 85 1.41 9.85 -12.12
N VAL A 86 0.28 10.26 -12.71
CA VAL A 86 -0.12 9.78 -14.04
C VAL A 86 0.94 10.20 -15.09
N GLY A 87 1.61 9.23 -15.73
CA GLY A 87 2.36 9.47 -16.97
C GLY A 87 3.87 9.66 -16.89
N LYS A 88 4.58 9.28 -15.83
CA LYS A 88 6.05 9.20 -15.89
C LYS A 88 6.51 7.85 -16.45
N PRO A 89 7.30 7.82 -17.55
CA PRO A 89 7.80 6.58 -18.13
C PRO A 89 8.72 5.85 -17.14
N ASP A 90 8.54 4.54 -17.06
CA ASP A 90 9.31 3.65 -16.22
C ASP A 90 10.67 3.32 -16.88
N PRO A 91 11.80 3.34 -16.16
CA PRO A 91 13.01 2.62 -16.57
C PRO A 91 12.98 1.13 -16.15
N GLY A 92 11.96 0.69 -15.41
CA GLY A 92 11.72 -0.72 -15.06
C GLY A 92 11.13 -1.54 -16.22
N PRO A 93 11.32 -2.87 -16.21
CA PRO A 93 10.82 -3.73 -17.27
C PRO A 93 9.29 -3.75 -17.27
N PRO A 94 8.64 -3.63 -18.44
CA PRO A 94 7.20 -3.41 -18.53
C PRO A 94 6.40 -4.67 -18.19
N GLY A 95 5.37 -4.49 -17.36
CA GLY A 95 4.17 -5.33 -17.36
C GLY A 95 4.16 -6.51 -16.39
N ARG A 96 3.62 -6.28 -15.20
CA ARG A 96 2.76 -7.25 -14.48
C ARG A 96 1.90 -6.51 -13.46
N TRP A 97 0.71 -6.10 -13.90
CA TRP A 97 -0.45 -5.84 -13.05
C TRP A 97 -1.46 -6.95 -13.30
#